data_AF-A0A444UD11-F1
#
_entry.id   AF-A0A444UD11-F1
#
_cell.length_a   1.000
_cell.length_b   1.000
_cell.length_c   1.000
_cell.angle_alpha   90.00
_cell.angle_beta   90.00
_cell.angle_gamma   90.00
#
_symmetry.space_group_name_H-M   'P 1'
#
loop_
_entity.id
_entity.type
_entity.pdbx_description
1 polymer ?
#
loop_
_entity_poly.entity_id
_entity_poly.type
_entity_poly.pdbx_seq_one_letter_code
_entity_poly.pdbx_strand_id
1 'polypeptide(L)'
;MEPKDEDTNPVLACALSGDIEGLQKWFENPEDPHHEQAIQMLQETDHVGRRVLFTACMLGRSDVVRELVRYGSDVNETTLREAKQSLQMLISHIRDTIADPEKVQGKLNKEDKHTCLNTCLMKSDWIQDAKDPTIGEFVEQKKQLQDTLNPILSKLTVPGRF
;
A
#
# COMPACT_ATOMS: atom_id res chain seq x y z
N MET A 1 23.71 -24.02 7.25
CA MET A 1 23.55 -23.00 8.30
C MET A 1 22.05 -22.81 8.42
N GLU A 2 21.45 -23.42 9.43
CA GLU A 2 20.00 -23.35 9.67
C GLU A 2 19.61 -21.90 9.99
N PRO A 3 18.47 -21.40 9.50
CA PRO A 3 17.98 -20.09 9.91
C PRO A 3 17.57 -20.17 11.38
N LYS A 4 18.12 -19.28 12.20
CA LYS A 4 17.80 -19.18 13.63
C LYS A 4 16.34 -18.72 13.77
N ASP A 5 15.50 -19.58 14.35
CA ASP A 5 14.09 -19.34 14.70
C ASP A 5 13.91 -18.31 15.85
N GLU A 6 14.75 -17.27 15.94
CA GLU A 6 14.84 -16.40 17.12
C GLU A 6 14.05 -15.07 17.00
N ASP A 7 13.42 -14.77 15.86
CA ASP A 7 12.70 -13.50 15.60
C ASP A 7 11.22 -13.70 15.25
N THR A 8 10.59 -14.79 15.71
CA THR A 8 9.17 -15.01 15.43
C THR A 8 8.33 -14.13 16.36
N ASN A 9 7.79 -13.03 15.83
CA ASN A 9 6.86 -12.14 16.52
C ASN A 9 5.80 -12.96 17.31
N PRO A 10 5.75 -12.87 18.65
CA PRO A 10 4.92 -13.73 19.48
C PRO A 10 3.42 -13.48 19.26
N VAL A 11 3.04 -12.26 18.88
CA VAL A 11 1.67 -11.91 18.48
C VAL A 11 1.30 -12.63 17.19
N LEU A 12 2.24 -12.72 16.23
CA LEU A 12 2.08 -13.51 15.01
C LEU A 12 1.98 -15.01 15.32
N ALA A 13 2.77 -15.54 16.27
CA ALA A 13 2.68 -16.94 16.66
C ALA A 13 1.28 -17.29 17.23
N CYS A 14 0.71 -16.42 18.08
CA CYS A 14 -0.65 -16.56 18.60
C CYS A 14 -1.69 -16.52 17.47
N ALA A 15 -1.51 -15.63 16.49
CA ALA A 15 -2.38 -15.57 15.32
C ALA A 15 -2.24 -16.80 14.41
N LEU A 16 -1.05 -17.39 14.30
CA LEU A 16 -0.80 -18.60 13.51
C LEU A 16 -1.35 -19.85 14.18
N SER A 17 -1.36 -19.92 15.51
CA SER A 17 -1.85 -21.07 16.30
C SER A 17 -3.33 -20.96 16.67
N GLY A 18 -3.87 -19.74 16.77
CA GLY A 18 -5.20 -19.45 17.29
C GLY A 18 -5.26 -19.32 18.79
N ASP A 19 -4.12 -19.12 19.44
CA ASP A 19 -4.02 -18.98 20.88
C ASP A 19 -4.53 -17.60 21.32
N ILE A 20 -5.84 -17.53 21.61
CA ILE A 20 -6.49 -16.30 22.06
C ILE A 20 -6.01 -15.92 23.46
N GLU A 21 -5.84 -16.88 24.35
CA GLU A 21 -5.40 -16.61 25.73
C GLU A 21 -3.97 -16.08 25.75
N GLY A 22 -3.08 -16.68 24.95
CA GLY A 22 -1.74 -16.18 24.72
C GLY A 22 -1.74 -14.77 24.14
N LEU A 23 -2.61 -14.51 23.16
CA LEU A 23 -2.77 -13.18 22.56
C LEU A 23 -3.20 -12.13 23.59
N GLN A 24 -4.24 -12.42 24.39
CA GLN A 24 -4.80 -11.47 25.35
C GLN A 24 -3.79 -11.04 26.41
N LYS A 25 -2.94 -11.96 26.88
CA LYS A 25 -1.89 -11.66 27.88
C LYS A 25 -0.95 -10.55 27.45
N TRP A 26 -0.68 -10.39 26.16
CA TRP A 26 0.18 -9.30 25.65
C TRP A 26 -0.49 -7.93 25.75
N PHE A 27 -1.83 -7.88 25.86
CA PHE A 27 -2.61 -6.64 25.84
C PHE A 27 -3.40 -6.39 27.14
N GLU A 28 -3.27 -7.25 28.16
CA GLU A 28 -4.05 -7.19 29.41
C GLU A 28 -3.75 -5.95 30.26
N ASN A 29 -2.49 -5.49 30.30
CA ASN A 29 -2.07 -4.38 31.16
C ASN A 29 -1.50 -3.19 30.34
N PRO A 30 -2.24 -2.09 30.19
CA PRO A 30 -1.79 -0.91 29.44
C PRO A 30 -0.56 -0.19 30.03
N GLU A 31 -0.26 -0.41 31.32
CA GLU A 31 0.92 0.18 31.98
C GLU A 31 2.17 -0.70 31.88
N ASP A 32 2.05 -1.90 31.29
CA ASP A 32 3.18 -2.79 31.08
C ASP A 32 4.02 -2.32 29.87
N PRO A 33 5.35 -2.16 30.01
CA PRO A 33 6.23 -1.91 28.87
C PRO A 33 6.08 -2.91 27.70
N HIS A 34 5.69 -4.16 28.00
CA HIS A 34 5.40 -5.17 26.99
C HIS A 34 4.12 -4.87 26.18
N HIS A 35 3.20 -4.06 26.72
CA HIS A 35 1.99 -3.63 26.02
C HIS A 35 2.30 -2.71 24.85
N GLU A 36 3.16 -1.70 25.07
CA GLU A 36 3.61 -0.81 24.00
C GLU A 36 4.37 -1.59 22.91
N GLN A 37 5.21 -2.55 23.32
CA GLN A 37 5.91 -3.45 22.41
C GLN A 37 4.93 -4.34 21.62
N ALA A 38 3.89 -4.87 22.26
CA ALA A 38 2.85 -5.67 21.60
C ALA A 38 2.06 -4.85 20.57
N ILE A 39 1.77 -3.57 20.86
CA ILE A 39 1.15 -2.65 19.89
C ILE A 39 2.08 -2.43 18.69
N GLN A 40 3.38 -2.25 18.91
CA GLN A 40 4.35 -2.11 17.82
C GLN A 40 4.41 -3.39 16.97
N MET A 41 4.36 -4.56 17.60
CA MET A 41 4.31 -5.87 16.91
C MET A 41 3.06 -6.05 16.04
N LEU A 42 1.94 -5.38 16.35
CA LEU A 42 0.77 -5.37 15.44
C LEU A 42 1.07 -4.66 14.12
N GLN A 43 2.03 -3.72 14.12
CA GLN A 43 2.45 -2.92 12.96
C GLN A 43 3.53 -3.60 12.12
N GLU A 44 4.16 -4.65 12.64
CA GLU A 44 5.17 -5.39 11.91
C GLU A 44 4.58 -6.14 10.73
N THR A 45 5.38 -6.23 9.66
CA THR A 45 5.05 -6.96 8.45
C THR A 45 5.99 -8.14 8.29
N ASP A 46 5.48 -9.26 7.77
CA ASP A 46 6.32 -10.39 7.38
C ASP A 46 7.21 -10.03 6.17
N HIS A 47 8.07 -10.96 5.76
CA HIS A 47 8.94 -10.82 4.57
C HIS A 47 8.18 -10.57 3.24
N VAL A 48 6.85 -10.70 3.22
CA VAL A 48 5.97 -10.42 2.08
C VAL A 48 5.17 -9.13 2.30
N GLY A 49 5.44 -8.36 3.36
CA GLY A 49 4.74 -7.12 3.68
C GLY A 49 3.37 -7.32 4.32
N ARG A 50 3.04 -8.52 4.83
CA ARG A 50 1.74 -8.85 5.41
C ARG A 50 1.77 -8.74 6.93
N ARG A 51 0.77 -8.08 7.51
CA ARG A 51 0.63 -7.94 8.96
C ARG A 51 -0.08 -9.12 9.59
N VAL A 52 0.01 -9.22 10.92
CA VAL A 52 -0.63 -10.27 11.72
C VAL A 52 -2.14 -10.40 11.46
N LEU A 53 -2.84 -9.28 11.25
CA LEU A 53 -4.27 -9.27 10.94
C LEU A 53 -4.58 -9.99 9.62
N PHE A 54 -3.77 -9.77 8.58
CA PHE A 54 -3.94 -10.42 7.28
C PHE A 54 -3.79 -11.95 7.41
N THR A 55 -2.80 -12.39 8.18
CA THR A 55 -2.58 -13.82 8.46
C THR A 55 -3.77 -14.44 9.20
N ALA A 56 -4.29 -13.78 10.25
CA ALA A 56 -5.46 -14.26 10.98
C ALA A 56 -6.71 -14.38 10.07
N CYS A 57 -6.92 -13.41 9.17
CA CYS A 57 -7.99 -13.44 8.17
C CYS A 57 -7.84 -14.62 7.20
N MET A 58 -6.65 -14.83 6.64
CA MET A 58 -6.36 -15.92 5.70
C MET A 58 -6.55 -17.31 6.32
N LEU A 59 -6.29 -17.45 7.62
CA LEU A 59 -6.48 -18.70 8.36
C LEU A 59 -7.91 -18.90 8.86
N GLY A 60 -8.83 -17.95 8.59
CA GLY A 60 -10.22 -18.04 9.04
C GLY A 60 -10.39 -17.93 10.56
N ARG A 61 -9.42 -17.36 11.27
CA ARG A 61 -9.42 -17.26 12.73
C ARG A 61 -10.22 -16.05 13.19
N SER A 62 -11.54 -16.10 13.04
CA SER A 62 -12.43 -14.96 13.30
C SER A 62 -12.33 -14.40 14.72
N ASP A 63 -12.08 -15.23 15.73
CA ASP A 63 -11.94 -14.77 17.11
C ASP A 63 -10.63 -14.03 17.35
N VAL A 64 -9.52 -14.52 16.78
CA VAL A 64 -8.24 -13.80 16.77
C VAL A 64 -8.38 -12.47 16.03
N VAL A 65 -9.05 -12.44 14.87
CA VAL A 65 -9.32 -11.21 14.12
C VAL A 65 -10.07 -10.20 14.99
N ARG A 66 -11.10 -10.64 15.73
CA ARG A 66 -11.88 -9.77 16.61
C ARG A 66 -11.01 -9.12 17.69
N GLU A 67 -10.12 -9.90 18.34
CA GLU A 67 -9.22 -9.37 19.36
C GLU A 67 -8.15 -8.44 18.76
N LEU A 68 -7.54 -8.80 17.63
CA LEU A 68 -6.56 -7.93 16.95
C LEU A 68 -7.15 -6.56 16.58
N VAL A 69 -8.40 -6.53 16.10
CA VAL A 69 -9.11 -5.27 15.80
C VAL A 69 -9.41 -4.49 17.08
N ARG A 70 -9.82 -5.18 18.17
CA ARG A 70 -10.05 -4.56 19.48
C ARG A 70 -8.80 -3.88 20.04
N TYR A 71 -7.62 -4.45 19.79
CA TYR A 71 -6.33 -3.90 20.20
C TYR A 71 -5.75 -2.85 19.26
N GLY A 72 -6.49 -2.43 18.22
CA GLY A 72 -6.12 -1.31 17.36
C GLY A 72 -5.40 -1.70 16.07
N SER A 73 -5.49 -2.96 15.62
CA SER A 73 -5.06 -3.31 14.26
C SER A 73 -5.90 -2.54 13.24
N ASP A 74 -5.25 -1.81 12.34
CA ASP A 74 -5.93 -1.07 11.28
C ASP A 74 -6.47 -2.04 10.22
N VAL A 75 -7.79 -2.09 10.10
CA VAL A 75 -8.51 -2.93 9.14
C VAL A 75 -8.49 -2.36 7.71
N ASN A 76 -8.18 -1.06 7.57
CA ASN A 76 -8.22 -0.35 6.29
C ASN A 76 -6.81 0.01 5.78
N GLU A 77 -5.77 -0.57 6.37
CA GLU A 77 -4.42 -0.22 5.99
C GLU A 77 -4.11 -0.70 4.58
N THR A 78 -3.45 0.17 3.82
CA THR A 78 -3.04 -0.12 2.45
C THR A 78 -1.87 -1.09 2.44
N THR A 79 -2.06 -2.25 1.83
CA THR A 79 -0.99 -3.21 1.56
C THR A 79 -0.04 -2.72 0.47
N LEU A 80 1.19 -3.25 0.44
CA LEU A 80 2.15 -2.99 -0.65
C LEU A 80 1.55 -3.31 -2.03
N ARG A 81 0.78 -4.41 -2.12
CA ARG A 81 0.07 -4.80 -3.34
C ARG A 81 -0.92 -3.74 -3.78
N GLU A 82 -1.73 -3.21 -2.85
CA GLU A 82 -2.72 -2.18 -3.17
C GLU A 82 -2.06 -0.85 -3.56
N ALA A 83 -1.00 -0.44 -2.87
CA ALA A 83 -0.23 0.75 -3.21
C ALA A 83 0.36 0.65 -4.63
N LYS A 84 1.01 -0.48 -4.94
CA LYS A 84 1.54 -0.79 -6.28
C LYS A 84 0.44 -0.79 -7.34
N GLN A 85 -0.66 -1.49 -7.08
CA GLN A 85 -1.80 -1.56 -8.02
C GLN A 85 -2.41 -0.17 -8.25
N SER A 86 -2.53 0.64 -7.21
CA SER A 86 -3.07 2.00 -7.32
C SER A 86 -2.22 2.89 -8.24
N LEU A 87 -0.89 2.80 -8.13
CA LEU A 87 0.03 3.49 -9.04
C LEU A 87 -0.09 2.98 -10.47
N GLN A 88 -0.12 1.65 -10.67
CA GLN A 88 -0.27 1.03 -12.00
C GLN A 88 -1.58 1.43 -12.69
N MET A 89 -2.69 1.45 -11.94
CA MET A 89 -3.99 1.88 -12.45
C MET A 89 -3.99 3.35 -12.88
N LEU A 90 -3.36 4.23 -12.11
CA LEU A 90 -3.24 5.63 -12.48
C LEU A 90 -2.41 5.82 -13.75
N ILE A 91 -1.28 5.11 -13.87
CA ILE A 91 -0.45 5.11 -15.08
C ILE A 91 -1.25 4.64 -16.31
N SER A 92 -2.00 3.54 -16.19
CA SER A 92 -2.85 3.05 -17.27
C SER A 92 -3.88 4.09 -17.67
N HIS A 93 -4.61 4.64 -16.69
CA HIS A 93 -5.64 5.63 -16.93
C HIS A 93 -5.10 6.86 -17.67
N ILE A 94 -3.93 7.37 -17.28
CA ILE A 94 -3.30 8.50 -17.98
C ILE A 94 -2.93 8.10 -19.41
N ARG A 95 -2.30 6.94 -19.62
CA ARG A 95 -1.93 6.46 -20.96
C ARG A 95 -3.16 6.31 -21.86
N ASP A 96 -4.22 5.71 -21.36
CA ASP A 96 -5.48 5.52 -22.07
C ASP A 96 -6.12 6.88 -22.44
N THR A 97 -6.11 7.83 -21.50
CA THR A 97 -6.59 9.20 -21.74
C THR A 97 -5.77 9.91 -22.82
N ILE A 98 -4.44 9.72 -22.84
CA ILE A 98 -3.57 10.33 -23.84
C ILE A 98 -3.72 9.68 -25.22
N ALA A 99 -4.04 8.38 -25.25
CA ALA A 99 -4.28 7.63 -26.48
C ALA A 99 -5.64 7.96 -27.13
N ASP A 100 -6.63 8.41 -26.35
CA ASP A 100 -7.96 8.81 -26.82
C ASP A 100 -7.92 10.19 -27.52
N PRO A 101 -8.04 10.25 -28.87
CA PRO A 101 -8.01 11.51 -29.60
C PRO A 101 -9.15 12.45 -29.21
N GLU A 102 -10.34 11.94 -28.86
CA GLU A 102 -11.50 12.75 -28.49
C GLU A 102 -11.24 13.52 -27.19
N LYS A 103 -10.42 12.95 -26.30
CA LYS A 103 -10.05 13.59 -25.02
C LYS A 103 -8.96 14.64 -25.20
N VAL A 104 -7.98 14.40 -26.07
CA VAL A 104 -6.76 15.23 -26.14
C VAL A 104 -6.69 16.20 -27.32
N GLN A 105 -7.43 15.95 -28.40
CA GLN A 105 -7.35 16.77 -29.60
C GLN A 105 -7.81 18.20 -29.30
N GLY A 106 -7.01 19.18 -29.72
CA GLY A 106 -7.28 20.61 -29.45
C GLY A 106 -7.05 21.05 -28.00
N LYS A 107 -6.82 20.12 -27.05
CA LYS A 107 -6.59 20.44 -25.64
C LYS A 107 -5.12 20.29 -25.22
N LEU A 108 -4.43 19.27 -25.71
CA LEU A 108 -3.03 18.99 -25.39
C LEU A 108 -2.13 19.21 -26.59
N ASN A 109 -1.01 19.90 -26.37
CA ASN A 109 0.04 20.05 -27.38
C ASN A 109 0.97 18.81 -27.41
N LYS A 110 1.94 18.78 -28.33
CA LYS A 110 2.87 17.65 -28.45
C LYS A 110 3.77 17.47 -27.22
N GLU A 111 4.18 18.57 -26.59
CA GLU A 111 5.04 18.59 -25.41
C GLU A 111 4.31 18.07 -24.17
N ASP A 112 3.06 18.47 -23.97
CA ASP A 112 2.17 17.98 -22.93
C ASP A 112 2.02 16.45 -23.02
N LYS A 113 1.73 15.93 -24.22
CA LYS A 113 1.63 14.49 -24.47
C LYS A 113 2.94 13.77 -24.20
N HIS A 114 4.06 14.33 -24.65
CA HIS A 114 5.38 13.75 -24.43
C HIS A 114 5.70 13.67 -22.94
N THR A 115 5.46 14.74 -22.19
CA THR A 115 5.66 14.78 -20.73
C THR A 115 4.82 13.72 -20.03
N CYS A 116 3.50 13.63 -20.32
CA CYS A 116 2.65 12.58 -19.74
C CYS A 116 3.19 11.16 -19.99
N LEU A 117 3.54 10.86 -21.24
CA LEU A 117 4.04 9.54 -21.62
C LEU A 117 5.39 9.24 -20.97
N ASN A 118 6.32 10.19 -20.98
CA ASN A 118 7.65 10.03 -20.40
C ASN A 118 7.57 9.83 -18.88
N THR A 119 6.82 10.67 -18.16
CA THR A 119 6.63 10.49 -16.71
C THR A 119 5.97 9.14 -16.40
N CYS A 120 4.97 8.71 -17.17
CA CYS A 120 4.35 7.39 -17.00
C CYS A 120 5.33 6.23 -17.25
N LEU A 121 6.22 6.35 -18.24
CA LEU A 121 7.28 5.38 -18.51
C LEU A 121 8.25 5.31 -17.33
N MET A 122 8.81 6.44 -16.89
CA MET A 122 9.73 6.47 -15.74
C MET A 122 9.14 5.83 -14.48
N LYS A 123 7.86 6.09 -14.17
CA LYS A 123 7.19 5.45 -13.03
C LYS A 123 6.95 3.95 -13.26
N SER A 124 6.66 3.54 -14.50
CA SER A 124 6.51 2.11 -14.83
C SER A 124 7.82 1.35 -14.65
N ASP A 125 8.92 1.92 -15.12
CA ASP A 125 10.26 1.33 -15.01
C ASP A 125 10.65 1.20 -13.54
N TRP A 126 10.43 2.26 -12.74
CA TRP A 126 10.64 2.19 -11.30
C TRP A 126 9.83 1.06 -10.63
N ILE A 127 8.57 0.85 -11.02
CA ILE A 127 7.75 -0.26 -10.48
C ILE A 127 8.35 -1.64 -10.79
N GLN A 128 9.06 -1.80 -11.92
CA GLN A 128 9.71 -3.06 -12.31
C GLN A 128 11.07 -3.25 -11.65
N ASP A 129 11.84 -2.17 -11.49
CA ASP A 129 13.24 -2.22 -11.10
C ASP A 129 13.47 -1.98 -9.60
N ALA A 130 12.49 -1.45 -8.88
CA ALA A 130 12.59 -1.21 -7.44
C ALA A 130 12.82 -2.51 -6.67
N LYS A 131 13.84 -2.51 -5.80
CA LYS A 131 14.16 -3.62 -4.89
C LYS A 131 13.55 -3.34 -3.53
N ASP A 132 12.72 -4.26 -3.06
CA ASP A 132 12.05 -4.21 -1.75
C ASP A 132 11.40 -2.84 -1.43
N PRO A 133 10.58 -2.27 -2.35
CA PRO A 133 9.98 -0.97 -2.14
C PRO A 133 8.99 -0.96 -0.98
N THR A 134 8.93 0.14 -0.25
CA THR A 134 7.98 0.36 0.84
C THR A 134 6.64 0.91 0.35
N ILE A 135 5.59 0.77 1.17
CA ILE A 135 4.27 1.38 0.90
C ILE A 135 4.41 2.90 0.73
N GLY A 136 5.21 3.54 1.60
CA GLY A 136 5.47 4.98 1.56
C GLY A 136 6.07 5.44 0.23
N GLU A 137 7.01 4.66 -0.32
CA GLU A 137 7.59 4.95 -1.64
C GLU A 137 6.54 4.87 -2.75
N PHE A 138 5.66 3.86 -2.77
CA PHE A 138 4.59 3.81 -3.77
C PHE A 138 3.63 5.00 -3.66
N VAL A 139 3.27 5.39 -2.43
CA VAL A 139 2.42 6.56 -2.17
C VAL A 139 3.07 7.84 -2.69
N GLU A 140 4.37 8.01 -2.43
CA GLU A 140 5.13 9.17 -2.89
C GLU A 140 5.28 9.19 -4.41
N GLN A 141 5.58 8.04 -5.04
CA GLN A 141 5.66 7.93 -6.51
C GLN A 141 4.33 8.27 -7.19
N LYS A 142 3.21 7.86 -6.59
CA LYS A 142 1.85 8.22 -7.04
C LYS A 142 1.59 9.71 -6.90
N LYS A 143 1.93 10.31 -5.76
CA LYS A 143 1.78 11.74 -5.53
C LYS A 143 2.61 12.56 -6.54
N GLN A 144 3.87 12.20 -6.75
CA GLN A 144 4.74 12.85 -7.74
C GLN A 144 4.19 12.77 -9.16
N LEU A 145 3.62 11.62 -9.56
CA LEU A 145 2.96 11.47 -10.85
C LEU A 145 1.76 12.43 -10.97
N GLN A 146 0.94 12.51 -9.94
CA GLN A 146 -0.21 13.42 -9.91
C GLN A 146 0.23 14.88 -9.96
N ASP A 147 1.18 15.30 -9.13
CA ASP A 147 1.64 16.69 -9.03
C ASP A 147 2.30 17.15 -10.33
N THR A 148 3.13 16.30 -10.95
CA THR A 148 3.79 16.61 -12.23
C THR A 148 2.79 16.79 -13.36
N LEU A 149 1.72 15.98 -13.38
CA LEU A 149 0.77 15.94 -14.50
C LEU A 149 -0.49 16.78 -14.26
N ASN A 150 -0.77 17.20 -13.03
CA ASN A 150 -1.89 18.08 -12.69
C ASN A 150 -2.03 19.31 -13.63
N PRO A 151 -0.96 20.09 -13.94
CA PRO A 151 -1.09 21.22 -14.86
C PRO A 151 -1.50 20.81 -16.29
N ILE A 152 -1.19 19.58 -16.71
CA ILE A 152 -1.58 19.05 -18.03
C ILE A 152 -3.00 18.49 -18.00
N LEU A 153 -3.34 17.70 -16.97
CA LEU A 153 -4.67 17.10 -16.81
C LEU A 153 -5.76 18.15 -16.61
N SER A 154 -5.44 19.28 -15.98
CA SER A 154 -6.39 20.40 -15.86
C SER A 154 -6.81 20.99 -17.21
N LYS A 155 -5.97 20.91 -18.26
CA LYS A 155 -6.35 21.33 -19.62
C LYS A 155 -7.44 20.45 -20.23
N LEU A 156 -7.57 19.21 -19.76
CA LEU A 156 -8.58 18.25 -20.25
C LEU A 156 -9.97 18.52 -19.68
N THR A 157 -10.05 19.09 -18.48
CA THR A 157 -11.30 19.36 -17.76
C THR A 157 -11.94 20.70 -18.15
N VAL A 158 -11.18 21.62 -18.76
CA VAL A 158 -11.75 22.86 -19.30
C VAL A 158 -12.66 22.50 -20.50
N PRO A 159 -13.95 22.87 -20.48
CA PRO A 159 -14.81 22.75 -21.65
C PRO A 159 -14.21 23.60 -22.78
N GLY A 160 -13.99 23.00 -23.95
CA GLY A 160 -13.48 23.72 -25.10
C GLY A 160 -14.38 24.92 -25.39
N ARG A 161 -13.82 26.14 -25.36
CA ARG A 161 -14.49 27.29 -25.96
C ARG A 161 -14.50 27.05 -27.46
N PHE A 162 -15.68 26.73 -27.98
CA PHE A 162 -16.00 26.83 -29.40
C PHE A 162 -15.97 28.30 -29.83
#